data_AF-A0A383CR97-F1
#
_entry.id   AF-A0A383CR97-F1
#
_cell.length_a   1.000
_cell.length_b   1.000
_cell.length_c   1.000
_cell.angle_alpha   90.00
_cell.angle_beta   90.00
_cell.angle_gamma   90.00
#
_symmetry.space_group_name_H-M   'P 1'
#
loop_
_entity.id
_entity.type
_entity.pdbx_description
1 polymer ?
#
loop_
_entity_poly.entity_id
_entity_poly.type
_entity_poly.pdbx_seq_one_letter_code
_entity_poly.pdbx_strand_id
1 'polypeptide(L)'
;IGTYNSFWTYFSNEYQIPVDTRSMQMILMGTRYAGDDNDSYFDDLFLKILQNESCLNLLGDLNQDTVINILDVIVLINIILGQSPTDYQEEAGDVNQDGIINVLDIILVVNIILNR
;
A
#
# COMPACT_ATOMS: atom_id res chain seq x y z
N ILE A 1 12.08 23.74 2.05
CA ILE A 1 11.40 24.60 3.07
C ILE A 1 12.33 24.68 4.26
N GLY A 2 12.55 25.88 4.80
CA GLY A 2 13.40 26.11 5.97
C GLY A 2 12.72 27.07 6.94
N THR A 3 13.16 27.07 8.20
CA THR A 3 12.44 27.75 9.30
C THR A 3 13.02 29.13 9.65
N TYR A 4 14.18 29.49 9.07
CA TYR A 4 14.88 30.78 9.22
C TYR A 4 14.94 31.32 10.66
N ASN A 5 14.94 30.44 11.66
CA ASN A 5 14.95 30.79 13.07
C ASN A 5 15.91 29.87 13.84
N SER A 6 16.28 30.28 15.05
CA SER A 6 17.25 29.59 15.91
C SER A 6 16.61 28.61 16.91
N PHE A 7 15.37 28.19 16.67
CA PHE A 7 14.68 27.22 17.52
C PHE A 7 14.58 25.86 16.83
N TRP A 8 14.69 24.80 17.63
CA TRP A 8 14.35 23.45 17.18
C TRP A 8 12.92 23.44 16.64
N THR A 9 12.79 23.06 15.37
CA THR A 9 11.51 23.01 14.69
C THR A 9 11.31 21.62 14.11
N TYR A 10 10.25 20.92 14.53
CA TYR A 10 9.85 19.68 13.88
C TYR A 10 9.30 19.98 12.48
N PHE A 11 9.77 19.23 11.49
CA PHE A 11 9.34 19.37 10.10
C PHE A 11 8.96 18.02 9.52
N SER A 12 7.76 17.93 8.96
CA SER A 12 7.21 16.70 8.36
C SER A 12 6.43 17.06 7.11
N ASN A 13 6.61 16.28 6.04
CA ASN A 13 5.79 16.36 4.84
C ASN A 13 5.44 14.95 4.38
N GLU A 14 4.29 14.85 3.74
CA GLU A 14 3.77 13.62 3.19
C GLU A 14 3.44 13.85 1.72
N TYR A 15 3.78 12.86 0.90
CA TYR A 15 3.53 12.89 -0.54
C TYR A 15 3.04 11.51 -0.97
N GLN A 16 2.10 11.47 -1.91
CA GLN A 16 1.72 10.23 -2.58
C GLN A 16 2.92 9.71 -3.39
N ILE A 17 3.22 8.42 -3.25
CA ILE A 17 4.27 7.77 -4.03
C ILE A 17 3.74 7.58 -5.46
N PRO A 18 4.38 8.16 -6.49
CA PRO A 18 3.96 7.95 -7.88
C PRO A 18 3.98 6.46 -8.27
N VAL A 19 3.06 6.07 -9.16
CA VAL A 19 3.04 4.73 -9.76
C VAL A 19 4.40 4.45 -10.43
N ASP A 20 4.86 3.19 -10.38
CA ASP A 20 6.15 2.73 -10.92
C ASP A 20 7.41 3.30 -10.24
N THR A 21 7.30 3.94 -9.07
CA THR A 21 8.47 4.41 -8.32
C THR A 21 9.37 3.23 -7.91
N ARG A 22 10.61 3.21 -8.44
CA ARG A 22 11.61 2.18 -8.09
C ARG A 22 12.57 2.60 -6.99
N SER A 23 12.75 3.91 -6.78
CA SER A 23 13.70 4.44 -5.81
C SER A 23 13.24 5.79 -5.31
N MET A 24 13.44 6.05 -4.02
CA MET A 24 13.23 7.35 -3.39
C MET A 24 14.58 7.88 -2.89
N GLN A 25 14.86 9.15 -3.18
CA GLN A 25 16.05 9.84 -2.70
C GLN A 25 15.62 11.08 -1.91
N MET A 26 16.07 11.16 -0.66
CA MET A 26 15.92 12.37 0.15
C MET A 26 17.21 13.18 0.08
N ILE A 27 17.12 14.44 -0.31
CA ILE A 27 18.24 15.37 -0.35
C ILE A 27 17.94 16.50 0.63
N LEU A 28 18.72 16.59 1.69
CA LEU A 28 18.69 17.74 2.60
C LEU A 28 19.73 18.75 2.17
N MET A 29 19.32 20.02 2.11
CA MET A 29 20.18 21.13 1.76
C MET A 29 20.06 22.20 2.84
N GLY A 30 21.19 22.67 3.36
CA GLY A 30 21.26 23.81 4.27
C GLY A 30 21.72 25.06 3.52
N THR A 31 21.25 26.23 3.94
CA THR A 31 21.75 27.53 3.48
C THR A 31 22.29 28.31 4.67
N ARG A 32 23.54 28.79 4.56
CA ARG A 32 24.12 29.68 5.57
C ARG A 32 23.52 31.07 5.43
N TYR A 33 23.13 31.70 6.55
CA TYR A 33 22.63 33.08 6.55
C TYR A 33 23.46 34.03 7.43
N ALA A 34 24.19 33.53 8.45
CA ALA A 34 25.26 34.23 9.21
C ALA A 34 26.01 33.23 10.14
N GLY A 35 27.29 33.48 10.48
CA GLY A 35 28.10 32.64 11.40
C GLY A 35 29.51 32.26 10.90
N ASP A 36 30.45 32.03 11.84
CA ASP A 36 31.84 31.58 11.60
C ASP A 36 31.99 30.04 11.57
N ASP A 37 31.03 29.31 12.12
CA ASP A 37 30.93 27.85 12.05
C ASP A 37 29.85 27.40 11.04
N ASN A 38 29.81 26.10 10.75
CA ASN A 38 29.28 25.52 9.52
C ASN A 38 28.01 24.69 9.76
N ASP A 39 27.23 25.01 10.79
CA ASP A 39 26.42 23.97 11.44
C ASP A 39 24.92 24.13 11.16
N SER A 40 24.40 23.31 10.25
CA SER A 40 22.98 22.99 10.20
C SER A 40 22.76 21.68 10.95
N TYR A 41 22.28 21.76 12.18
CA TYR A 41 22.02 20.59 13.01
C TYR A 41 20.63 20.01 12.76
N PHE A 42 20.54 18.68 12.69
CA PHE A 42 19.31 17.91 12.82
C PHE A 42 19.55 16.86 13.91
N ASP A 43 18.54 16.63 14.74
CA ASP A 43 18.57 15.59 15.78
C ASP A 43 18.05 14.29 15.16
N ASP A 44 16.76 14.29 14.84
CA ASP A 44 16.05 13.14 14.28
C ASP A 44 15.68 13.34 12.79
N LEU A 45 16.00 12.33 11.97
CA LEU A 45 15.58 12.25 10.57
C LEU A 45 14.97 10.88 10.27
N PHE A 46 13.72 10.87 9.83
CA PHE A 46 13.01 9.63 9.49
C PHE A 46 12.38 9.72 8.09
N LEU A 47 12.43 8.61 7.35
CA LEU A 47 11.60 8.34 6.19
C LEU A 47 10.57 7.28 6.58
N LYS A 48 9.28 7.59 6.43
CA LYS A 48 8.19 6.63 6.65
C LYS A 48 7.51 6.34 5.32
N ILE A 49 7.44 5.07 4.96
CA ILE A 49 6.63 4.58 3.84
C ILE A 49 5.31 4.09 4.43
N LEU A 50 4.22 4.70 4.01
CA LEU A 50 2.87 4.34 4.43
C LEU A 50 2.18 3.66 3.25
N GLN A 51 1.69 2.44 3.46
CA GLN A 51 0.79 1.79 2.53
C GLN A 51 -0.64 2.10 2.98
N ASN A 52 -1.51 2.49 2.06
CA ASN A 52 -2.92 2.62 2.36
C ASN A 52 -3.48 1.22 2.65
N GLU A 53 -4.17 1.03 3.77
CA GLU A 53 -4.77 -0.26 4.13
C GLU A 53 -5.78 -0.73 3.08
N SER A 54 -6.41 0.19 2.34
CA SER A 54 -7.28 -0.15 1.21
C SER A 54 -6.53 -0.69 -0.03
N CYS A 55 -5.20 -0.74 0.00
CA CYS A 55 -4.33 -1.26 -1.07
C CYS A 55 -3.57 -2.51 -0.61
N LEU A 56 -3.94 -3.08 0.54
CA LEU A 56 -3.58 -4.45 0.85
C LEU A 56 -4.43 -5.33 -0.08
N ASN A 57 -3.82 -5.87 -1.13
CA ASN A 57 -4.42 -6.96 -1.90
C ASN A 57 -4.60 -8.15 -0.95
N LEU A 58 -5.77 -8.21 -0.32
CA LEU A 58 -6.15 -9.31 0.52
C LEU A 58 -6.69 -10.40 -0.40
N LEU A 59 -5.89 -11.45 -0.61
CA LEU A 59 -6.33 -12.60 -1.40
C LEU A 59 -7.66 -13.12 -0.86
N GLY A 60 -8.63 -13.26 -1.76
CA GLY A 60 -10.00 -13.66 -1.42
C GLY A 60 -10.96 -12.52 -1.03
N ASP A 61 -10.53 -11.26 -0.96
CA ASP A 61 -11.41 -10.08 -0.86
C ASP A 61 -11.61 -9.50 -2.27
N LEU A 62 -12.68 -9.89 -2.96
CA LEU A 62 -12.92 -9.53 -4.36
C LEU A 62 -13.76 -8.26 -4.54
N ASN A 63 -14.34 -7.73 -3.45
CA ASN A 63 -15.16 -6.52 -3.47
C ASN A 63 -14.49 -5.30 -2.79
N GLN A 64 -13.26 -5.47 -2.27
CA GLN A 64 -12.43 -4.44 -1.63
C GLN A 64 -13.07 -3.83 -0.38
N ASP A 65 -13.89 -4.60 0.34
CA ASP A 65 -14.53 -4.14 1.57
C ASP A 65 -13.73 -4.49 2.84
N THR A 66 -12.54 -5.10 2.67
CA THR A 66 -11.61 -5.55 3.73
C THR A 66 -12.11 -6.72 4.56
N VAL A 67 -13.22 -7.35 4.17
CA VAL A 67 -13.86 -8.45 4.91
C VAL A 67 -14.10 -9.65 3.99
N ILE A 68 -13.25 -10.68 4.10
CA ILE A 68 -13.47 -11.94 3.38
C ILE A 68 -14.73 -12.63 3.90
N ASN A 69 -15.76 -12.72 3.06
CA ASN A 69 -17.04 -13.33 3.39
C ASN A 69 -17.75 -13.93 2.16
N ILE A 70 -19.02 -14.31 2.31
CA ILE A 70 -19.79 -14.96 1.24
C ILE A 70 -19.98 -14.08 0.00
N LEU A 71 -19.88 -12.75 0.13
CA LEU A 71 -19.98 -11.82 -0.99
C LEU A 71 -18.80 -12.01 -1.96
N ASP A 72 -17.59 -12.28 -1.48
CA ASP A 72 -16.43 -12.55 -2.32
C ASP A 72 -16.57 -13.84 -3.12
N VAL A 73 -17.13 -14.88 -2.48
CA VAL A 73 -17.46 -16.15 -3.15
C VAL A 73 -18.47 -15.93 -4.28
N ILE A 74 -19.46 -15.06 -4.08
CA ILE A 74 -20.43 -14.73 -5.14
C ILE A 74 -19.71 -14.05 -6.33
N VAL A 75 -18.75 -13.17 -6.07
CA VAL A 75 -17.95 -12.54 -7.13
C VAL A 75 -17.13 -13.60 -7.89
N LEU A 76 -16.46 -14.52 -7.20
CA LEU A 76 -15.74 -15.65 -7.82
C LEU A 76 -16.65 -16.50 -8.70
N ILE A 77 -17.84 -16.86 -8.22
CA ILE A 77 -18.82 -17.64 -8.99
C ILE A 77 -19.20 -16.89 -10.27
N ASN A 78 -19.46 -15.59 -10.20
CA ASN A 78 -19.80 -14.81 -11.38
C ASN A 78 -18.65 -14.79 -12.40
N ILE A 79 -17.41 -14.66 -11.94
CA ILE A 79 -16.21 -14.71 -12.79
C ILE A 79 -16.11 -16.08 -13.50
N ILE A 80 -16.25 -17.17 -12.74
CA ILE A 80 -16.23 -18.54 -13.28
C ILE A 80 -17.38 -18.78 -14.28
N LEU A 81 -18.53 -18.13 -14.08
CA LEU A 81 -19.68 -18.19 -14.98
C LEU A 81 -19.57 -17.25 -16.18
N GLY A 82 -18.45 -16.55 -16.34
CA GLY A 82 -18.13 -15.78 -17.54
C GLY A 82 -18.25 -14.25 -17.39
N GLN A 83 -18.43 -13.73 -16.17
CA GLN A 83 -18.27 -12.31 -15.93
C GLN A 83 -16.78 -11.95 -16.04
N SER A 84 -16.45 -10.93 -16.84
CA SER A 84 -15.06 -10.45 -16.91
C SER A 84 -14.63 -9.82 -15.57
N PRO A 85 -13.54 -10.31 -14.93
CA PRO A 85 -13.00 -9.70 -13.73
C PRO A 85 -12.33 -8.36 -14.04
N THR A 86 -12.15 -7.53 -13.01
CA THR A 86 -11.19 -6.41 -13.04
C THR A 86 -9.78 -6.92 -12.79
N ASP A 87 -8.73 -6.14 -13.14
CA ASP A 87 -7.33 -6.51 -12.85
C ASP A 87 -7.11 -6.90 -11.38
N TYR A 88 -7.75 -6.18 -10.46
CA TYR A 88 -7.72 -6.53 -9.04
C TYR A 88 -8.39 -7.88 -8.74
N GLN A 89 -9.54 -8.18 -9.37
CA GLN A 89 -10.24 -9.44 -9.17
C GLN A 89 -9.50 -10.62 -9.79
N GLU A 90 -8.71 -10.39 -10.86
CA GLU A 90 -7.79 -11.40 -11.39
C GLU A 90 -6.72 -11.76 -10.36
N GLU A 91 -6.12 -10.77 -9.71
CA GLU A 91 -5.09 -11.00 -8.68
C GLU A 91 -5.66 -11.54 -7.36
N ALA A 92 -6.76 -10.96 -6.86
CA ALA A 92 -7.35 -11.32 -5.57
C ALA A 92 -8.15 -12.63 -5.64
N GLY A 93 -8.67 -12.97 -6.82
CA GLY A 93 -9.47 -14.18 -7.05
C GLY A 93 -8.65 -15.45 -7.29
N ASP A 94 -7.39 -15.33 -7.72
CA ASP A 94 -6.43 -16.44 -7.85
C ASP A 94 -5.73 -16.68 -6.50
N VAL A 95 -6.45 -17.33 -5.59
CA VAL A 95 -6.04 -17.44 -4.18
C VAL A 95 -4.88 -18.43 -4.02
N ASN A 96 -4.78 -19.44 -4.90
CA ASN A 96 -3.64 -20.36 -4.91
C ASN A 96 -2.47 -19.91 -5.81
N GLN A 97 -2.64 -18.80 -6.53
CA GLN A 97 -1.63 -18.20 -7.42
C GLN A 97 -1.17 -19.14 -8.54
N ASP A 98 -2.08 -19.97 -9.07
CA ASP A 98 -1.78 -20.89 -10.17
C ASP A 98 -2.06 -20.31 -11.57
N GLY A 99 -2.60 -19.08 -11.61
CA GLY A 99 -2.95 -18.34 -12.82
C GLY A 99 -4.33 -18.67 -13.37
N ILE A 100 -5.14 -19.49 -12.69
CA ILE A 100 -6.46 -19.92 -13.17
C ILE A 100 -7.52 -19.79 -12.07
N ILE A 101 -8.38 -18.78 -12.18
CA ILE A 101 -9.55 -18.65 -11.31
C ILE A 101 -10.56 -19.78 -11.58
N ASN A 102 -10.73 -20.67 -10.60
CA ASN A 102 -11.65 -21.80 -10.68
C ASN A 102 -12.24 -22.20 -9.31
N VAL A 103 -12.86 -23.38 -9.24
CA VAL A 103 -13.52 -23.87 -8.02
C VAL A 103 -12.55 -24.09 -6.84
N LEU A 104 -11.26 -24.28 -7.11
CA LEU A 104 -10.25 -24.42 -6.07
C LEU A 104 -10.10 -23.11 -5.28
N ASP A 105 -10.15 -21.94 -5.94
CA ASP A 105 -10.09 -20.64 -5.26
C ASP A 105 -11.29 -20.43 -4.34
N ILE A 106 -12.48 -20.82 -4.79
CA ILE A 106 -13.69 -20.80 -3.94
C ILE A 106 -13.48 -21.62 -2.67
N ILE A 107 -12.91 -22.83 -2.78
CA ILE A 107 -12.66 -23.68 -1.62
C ILE A 107 -11.70 -22.99 -0.64
N LEU A 108 -10.66 -22.32 -1.15
CA LEU A 108 -9.71 -21.58 -0.33
C LEU A 108 -10.36 -20.38 0.37
N VAL A 109 -11.19 -19.60 -0.33
CA VAL A 109 -11.95 -18.50 0.30
C VAL A 109 -12.88 -19.03 1.39
N VAL A 110 -13.60 -20.12 1.14
CA VAL A 110 -14.48 -20.76 2.14
C VAL A 110 -13.68 -21.25 3.35
N ASN A 111 -12.49 -21.82 3.13
CA ASN A 111 -11.59 -22.23 4.19
C ASN A 111 -11.13 -21.04 5.05
N ILE A 112 -10.80 -19.90 4.43
CA ILE A 112 -10.49 -18.65 5.13
C ILE A 112 -11.69 -18.20 5.99
N ILE A 113 -12.90 -18.16 5.41
CA ILE A 113 -14.13 -17.78 6.13
C ILE A 113 -14.39 -18.69 7.35
N LEU A 114 -14.09 -19.98 7.21
CA LEU A 114 -14.30 -20.98 8.26
C LEU A 114 -13.11 -21.12 9.22
N ASN A 115 -12.01 -20.39 8.99
CA ASN A 115 -10.72 -20.54 9.68
C ASN A 115 -10.20 -21.99 9.67
N ARG A 116 -10.10 -22.61 8.49
CA ARG A 116 -9.67 -24.01 8.30
C ARG A 116 -8.72 -24.19 7.13
#